data_AF-A0A4Q3SYQ8-F1
#
_entry.id   AF-A0A4Q3SYQ8-F1
#
_cell.length_a   1.000
_cell.length_b   1.000
_cell.length_c   1.000
_cell.angle_alpha   90.00
_cell.angle_beta   90.00
_cell.angle_gamma   90.00
#
_symmetry.space_group_name_H-M   'P 1'
#
loop_
_entity.id
_entity.type
_entity.pdbx_description
1 polymer ?
#
loop_
_entity_poly.entity_id
_entity_poly.type
_entity_poly.pdbx_seq_one_letter_code
_entity_poly.pdbx_strand_id
1 'polypeptide(L)'
;MLAKHEQKVCPRCGAEFICKSGDIIHCQCYEVHLNDDTRRFLEQTNFDCLCSNCLIAISKEVEISKQHQFPTQKEFLIEGLHYYKENGYFVFTPLYHMLRGHCCKNGCRHCVYGFRNSGVL
;
A
#
# COMPACT_ATOMS: atom_id res chain seq x y z
N MET A 1 -8.00 14.71 30.29
CA MET A 1 -7.80 13.26 30.10
C MET A 1 -7.81 13.00 28.59
N LEU A 2 -6.64 12.89 27.94
CA LEU A 2 -6.60 12.52 26.53
C LEU A 2 -6.74 10.99 26.43
N ALA A 3 -7.63 10.53 25.55
CA ALA A 3 -7.78 9.10 25.30
C ALA A 3 -6.45 8.52 24.79
N LYS A 4 -5.92 7.49 25.47
CA LYS A 4 -4.69 6.79 25.09
C LYS A 4 -4.88 5.83 23.90
N HIS A 5 -6.09 5.79 23.35
CA HIS A 5 -6.48 4.93 22.26
C HIS A 5 -7.58 5.60 21.43
N GLU A 6 -7.61 5.26 20.15
CA GLU A 6 -8.59 5.72 19.17
C GLU A 6 -9.03 4.53 18.31
N GLN A 7 -10.33 4.39 18.07
CA GLN A 7 -10.86 3.43 17.10
C GLN A 7 -10.71 4.02 15.71
N LYS A 8 -9.99 3.34 14.82
CA LYS A 8 -9.72 3.77 13.45
C LYS A 8 -10.20 2.73 12.45
N VAL A 9 -10.42 3.18 11.22
CA VAL A 9 -10.69 2.31 10.06
C VAL A 9 -9.45 2.30 9.18
N CYS A 10 -8.93 1.12 8.85
CA CYS A 10 -7.76 0.97 8.01
C CYS A 10 -8.07 1.48 6.58
N PRO A 11 -7.38 2.52 6.07
CA PRO A 11 -7.70 3.10 4.75
C PRO A 11 -7.40 2.15 3.57
N ARG A 12 -6.65 1.07 3.82
CA ARG A 12 -6.32 0.06 2.80
C ARG A 12 -7.39 -1.04 2.69
N CYS A 13 -7.83 -1.61 3.80
CA CYS A 13 -8.74 -2.77 3.80
C CYS A 13 -10.14 -2.50 4.38
N GLY A 14 -10.37 -1.34 5.00
CA GLY A 14 -11.64 -0.99 5.63
C GLY A 14 -11.90 -1.67 6.99
N ALA A 15 -10.97 -2.48 7.50
CA ALA A 15 -11.13 -3.11 8.81
C ALA A 15 -10.98 -2.10 9.95
N GLU A 16 -11.81 -2.22 10.97
CA GLU A 16 -11.67 -1.48 12.22
C GLU A 16 -10.49 -2.02 13.05
N PHE A 17 -9.77 -1.13 13.71
CA PHE A 17 -8.70 -1.47 14.64
C PHE A 17 -8.53 -0.40 15.71
N ILE A 18 -7.92 -0.78 16.84
CA ILE A 18 -7.61 0.16 17.92
C ILE A 18 -6.19 0.67 17.72
N CYS A 19 -6.06 1.97 17.42
CA CYS A 19 -4.79 2.66 17.40
C CYS A 19 -4.45 3.17 18.79
N LYS A 20 -3.25 2.88 19.28
CA LYS A 20 -2.72 3.41 20.55
C LYS A 20 -1.41 4.15 20.30
N SER A 21 -1.38 5.05 19.32
CA SER A 21 -0.15 5.82 19.01
C SER A 21 0.36 6.64 20.20
N GLY A 22 -0.52 7.06 21.12
CA GLY A 22 -0.15 7.70 22.39
C GLY A 22 0.35 6.75 23.49
N ASP A 23 0.32 5.44 23.25
CA ASP A 23 0.83 4.38 24.12
C ASP A 23 1.32 3.21 23.25
N ILE A 24 2.37 3.50 22.46
CA ILE A 24 2.78 2.67 21.33
C ILE A 24 3.08 1.22 21.72
N ILE A 25 3.62 1.00 22.92
CA ILE A 25 3.94 -0.35 23.46
C ILE A 25 2.71 -1.25 23.59
N HIS A 26 1.51 -0.68 23.67
CA HIS A 26 0.25 -1.41 23.78
C HIS A 26 -0.59 -1.38 22.49
N CYS A 27 -0.02 -0.86 21.40
CA CYS A 27 -0.68 -0.82 20.09
C CYS A 27 -0.50 -2.15 19.36
N GLN A 28 -1.51 -2.58 18.60
CA GLN A 28 -1.43 -3.81 17.79
C GLN A 28 -0.33 -3.74 16.71
N CYS A 29 0.14 -2.54 16.35
CA CYS A 29 1.24 -2.38 15.40
C CYS A 29 2.63 -2.52 16.03
N TYR A 30 2.77 -2.55 17.36
CA TYR A 30 4.08 -2.57 18.04
C TYR A 30 4.92 -3.80 17.69
N GLU A 31 4.26 -4.96 17.62
CA GLU A 31 4.89 -6.25 17.28
C GLU A 31 5.19 -6.39 15.78
N VAL A 32 4.78 -5.42 14.94
CA VAL A 32 5.02 -5.50 13.49
C VAL A 32 6.43 -4.99 13.19
N HIS A 33 7.34 -5.92 12.88
CA HIS A 33 8.70 -5.60 12.47
C HIS A 33 8.77 -5.22 10.99
N LEU A 34 8.80 -3.92 10.71
CA LEU A 34 9.02 -3.39 9.35
C LEU A 34 10.51 -3.19 9.09
N ASN A 35 11.00 -3.62 7.94
CA ASN A 35 12.35 -3.28 7.48
C ASN A 35 12.42 -1.85 6.89
N ASP A 36 13.63 -1.36 6.66
CA ASP A 36 13.85 0.02 6.20
C ASP A 36 13.18 0.33 4.86
N ASP A 37 13.17 -0.62 3.93
CA ASP A 37 12.54 -0.43 2.62
C ASP A 37 11.02 -0.31 2.73
N THR A 38 10.41 -1.10 3.61
CA THR A 38 8.98 -1.01 3.89
C THR A 38 8.64 0.34 4.53
N ARG A 39 9.49 0.85 5.45
CA ARG A 39 9.30 2.17 6.04
C ARG A 39 9.40 3.28 4.99
N ARG A 40 10.44 3.27 4.16
CA ARG A 40 10.61 4.23 3.04
C ARG A 40 9.45 4.18 2.06
N PHE A 41 8.90 3.00 1.81
CA PHE A 41 7.71 2.86 0.98
C PHE A 41 6.50 3.51 1.63
N LEU A 42 6.23 3.21 2.92
CA LEU A 42 5.11 3.78 3.68
C LEU A 42 5.18 5.31 3.76
N GLU A 43 6.38 5.89 3.92
CA GLU A 43 6.62 7.35 3.90
C GLU A 43 6.21 8.03 2.58
N GLN A 44 6.13 7.27 1.48
CA GLN A 44 5.70 7.77 0.17
C GLN A 44 4.20 7.59 -0.09
N THR A 45 3.47 7.03 0.87
CA THR A 45 2.03 6.77 0.75
C THR A 45 1.19 7.87 1.38
N ASN A 46 -0.09 7.92 1.00
CA ASN A 46 -1.12 8.78 1.57
C ASN A 46 -1.95 8.05 2.64
N PHE A 47 -1.48 6.91 3.14
CA PHE A 47 -2.21 6.18 4.18
C PHE A 47 -2.09 6.89 5.53
N ASP A 48 -3.21 7.05 6.24
CA ASP A 48 -3.18 7.16 7.70
C ASP A 48 -2.79 5.78 8.29
N CYS A 49 -2.91 5.63 9.60
CA CYS A 49 -2.65 4.41 10.35
C CYS A 49 -3.27 3.17 9.68
N LEU A 50 -2.44 2.16 9.43
CA LEU A 50 -2.83 0.87 8.87
C LEU A 50 -2.96 -0.18 9.98
N CYS A 51 -3.86 -1.15 9.81
CA CYS A 51 -3.91 -2.31 10.69
C CYS A 51 -2.68 -3.21 10.51
N SER A 52 -2.37 -4.04 11.53
CA SER A 52 -1.21 -4.94 11.52
C SER A 52 -1.18 -5.87 10.31
N ASN A 53 -2.33 -6.42 9.92
CA ASN A 53 -2.44 -7.28 8.73
C ASN A 53 -2.05 -6.55 7.44
N CYS A 54 -2.44 -5.28 7.30
CA CYS A 54 -2.04 -4.49 6.14
C CYS A 54 -0.57 -4.12 6.16
N LEU A 55 0.00 -3.82 7.33
CA LEU A 55 1.43 -3.56 7.48
C LEU A 55 2.28 -4.79 7.10
N ILE A 56 1.89 -5.98 7.57
CA ILE A 56 2.54 -7.25 7.23
C ILE A 56 2.43 -7.51 5.72
N ALA A 57 1.25 -7.31 5.14
CA ALA A 57 1.04 -7.51 3.71
C ALA A 57 1.89 -6.55 2.86
N ILE A 58 1.95 -5.26 3.23
CA ILE A 58 2.81 -4.29 2.52
C ILE A 58 4.29 -4.69 2.65
N SER A 59 4.73 -5.13 3.83
CA SER A 59 6.11 -5.60 4.01
C SER A 59 6.44 -6.76 3.05
N LYS A 60 5.53 -7.71 2.90
CA LYS A 60 5.68 -8.82 1.94
C LYS A 60 5.68 -8.32 0.49
N GLU A 61 4.79 -7.40 0.14
CA GLU A 61 4.69 -6.84 -1.23
C GLU A 61 5.96 -6.06 -1.61
N VAL A 62 6.53 -5.29 -0.69
CA VAL A 62 7.81 -4.58 -0.87
C VAL A 62 8.94 -5.58 -1.13
N GLU A 63 9.04 -6.65 -0.34
CA GLU A 63 10.07 -7.68 -0.55
C GLU A 63 9.90 -8.41 -1.89
N ILE A 64 8.66 -8.71 -2.30
CA ILE A 64 8.39 -9.28 -3.62
C ILE A 64 8.84 -8.29 -4.70
N SER A 65 8.49 -7.01 -4.59
CA SER A 65 8.84 -6.02 -5.60
C SER A 65 10.35 -5.92 -5.85
N LYS A 66 11.18 -6.10 -4.82
CA LYS A 66 12.65 -6.08 -4.92
C LYS A 66 13.23 -7.24 -5.72
N GLN A 67 12.48 -8.34 -5.87
CA GLN A 67 12.88 -9.49 -6.68
C GLN A 67 12.60 -9.30 -8.18
N HIS A 68 11.96 -8.18 -8.55
CA HIS A 68 11.58 -7.88 -9.92
C HIS A 68 12.23 -6.57 -10.40
N GLN A 69 12.50 -6.50 -11.69
CA GLN A 69 12.93 -5.26 -12.34
C GLN A 69 11.73 -4.55 -12.94
N PHE A 70 11.74 -3.22 -12.91
CA PHE A 70 10.71 -2.44 -13.59
C PHE A 70 10.84 -2.64 -15.12
N PRO A 71 9.77 -3.08 -15.81
CA PRO A 71 9.82 -3.29 -17.26
C PRO A 71 9.83 -1.93 -17.99
N THR A 72 11.00 -1.51 -18.45
CA THR A 72 11.18 -0.23 -19.16
C THR A 72 10.69 -0.27 -20.61
N GLN A 73 10.54 -1.46 -21.20
CA GLN A 73 10.04 -1.67 -22.56
C GLN A 73 8.78 -2.53 -22.54
N LYS A 74 7.91 -2.32 -23.53
CA LYS A 74 6.58 -2.93 -23.60
C LYS A 74 6.65 -4.45 -23.72
N GLU A 75 7.69 -4.96 -24.39
CA GLU A 75 7.92 -6.38 -24.64
C GLU A 75 8.23 -7.14 -23.34
N PHE A 76 8.69 -6.45 -22.30
CA PHE A 76 8.91 -7.00 -20.96
C PHE A 76 7.66 -6.91 -20.06
N LEU A 77 6.54 -6.39 -20.56
CA LEU A 77 5.28 -6.43 -19.83
C LEU A 77 4.67 -7.83 -19.93
N ILE A 78 4.65 -8.53 -18.81
CA ILE A 78 4.09 -9.88 -18.67
C ILE A 78 2.63 -9.76 -18.20
N GLU A 79 1.70 -10.27 -18.99
CA GLU A 79 0.28 -10.39 -18.60
C GLU A 79 0.13 -11.37 -17.42
N GLY A 80 -0.75 -11.06 -16.47
CA GLY A 80 -0.88 -11.73 -15.19
C GLY A 80 0.07 -11.24 -14.10
N LEU A 81 1.24 -10.70 -14.46
CA LEU A 81 2.22 -10.17 -13.50
C LEU A 81 2.17 -8.64 -13.42
N HIS A 82 2.34 -7.95 -14.55
CA HIS A 82 2.38 -6.48 -14.61
C HIS A 82 1.00 -5.89 -14.92
N TYR A 83 0.17 -6.60 -15.68
CA TYR A 83 -1.16 -6.15 -16.07
C TYR A 83 -2.07 -7.34 -16.40
N TYR A 84 -3.36 -7.08 -16.55
CA TYR A 84 -4.32 -7.95 -17.21
C TYR A 84 -5.21 -7.13 -18.15
N LYS A 85 -5.87 -7.77 -19.12
CA LYS A 85 -6.84 -7.09 -19.98
C LYS A 85 -8.26 -7.22 -19.44
N GLU A 86 -8.96 -6.10 -19.36
CA GLU A 86 -10.38 -6.02 -19.02
C GLU A 86 -11.07 -5.13 -20.06
N ASN A 87 -12.10 -5.65 -20.74
CA ASN A 87 -12.83 -4.91 -21.79
C ASN A 87 -11.91 -4.34 -22.89
N GLY A 88 -10.82 -5.03 -23.23
CA GLY A 88 -9.84 -4.57 -24.22
C GLY A 88 -8.83 -3.53 -23.71
N TYR A 89 -8.95 -3.08 -22.46
CA TYR A 89 -8.03 -2.13 -21.83
C TYR A 89 -7.00 -2.82 -20.94
N PHE A 90 -5.80 -2.24 -20.85
CA PHE A 90 -4.76 -2.69 -19.93
C PHE A 90 -5.08 -2.21 -18.51
N VAL A 91 -5.09 -3.14 -17.57
CA VAL A 91 -5.24 -2.85 -16.14
C VAL A 91 -3.99 -3.31 -15.41
N PHE A 92 -3.18 -2.35 -14.95
CA PHE A 92 -1.92 -2.62 -14.27
C PHE A 92 -2.12 -3.16 -12.85
N THR A 93 -1.30 -4.13 -12.45
CA THR A 93 -1.38 -4.77 -11.14
C THR A 93 -0.76 -3.93 -10.02
N PRO A 94 -1.01 -4.26 -8.74
CA PRO A 94 -0.30 -3.65 -7.61
C PRO A 94 1.23 -3.76 -7.73
N LEU A 95 1.74 -4.91 -8.17
CA LEU A 95 3.18 -5.11 -8.37
C LEU A 95 3.75 -4.11 -9.37
N TYR A 96 3.11 -3.90 -10.53
CA TYR A 96 3.58 -2.92 -11.49
C TYR A 96 3.64 -1.50 -10.90
N HIS A 97 2.66 -1.14 -10.07
CA HIS A 97 2.66 0.14 -9.38
C HIS A 97 3.74 0.26 -8.30
N MET A 98 4.10 -0.83 -7.60
CA MET A 98 5.27 -0.85 -6.73
C MET A 98 6.58 -0.69 -7.51
N LEU A 99 6.75 -1.44 -8.60
CA LEU A 99 7.96 -1.39 -9.44
C LEU A 99 8.18 -0.01 -10.08
N ARG A 100 7.10 0.74 -10.35
CA ARG A 100 7.18 2.14 -10.83
C ARG A 100 7.91 3.06 -9.84
N GLY A 101 7.85 2.73 -8.55
CA GLY A 101 8.55 3.44 -7.49
C GLY A 101 8.00 4.82 -7.13
N HIS A 102 6.89 5.27 -7.72
CA HIS A 102 6.20 6.51 -7.31
C HIS A 102 4.71 6.52 -7.66
N CYS A 103 3.93 7.31 -6.92
CA CYS A 103 2.52 7.58 -7.21
C CYS A 103 2.37 8.55 -8.39
N CYS A 104 1.60 8.18 -9.41
CA CYS A 104 1.32 9.03 -10.56
C CYS A 104 0.13 9.99 -10.40
N LYS A 105 -0.61 9.91 -9.28
CA LYS A 105 -1.78 10.75 -8.95
C LYS A 105 -2.96 10.68 -9.95
N ASN A 106 -3.04 9.62 -10.75
CA ASN A 106 -4.14 9.42 -11.71
C ASN A 106 -5.34 8.64 -11.14
N GLY A 107 -5.41 8.41 -9.82
CA GLY A 107 -6.49 7.63 -9.21
C GLY A 107 -6.57 6.18 -9.69
N CYS A 108 -5.42 5.51 -9.84
CA CYS A 108 -5.34 4.15 -10.38
C CYS A 108 -6.12 3.14 -9.54
N ARG A 109 -6.82 2.21 -10.20
CA ARG A 109 -7.60 1.12 -9.57
C ARG A 109 -6.78 0.32 -8.56
N HIS A 110 -5.53 0.01 -8.90
CA HIS A 110 -4.60 -0.80 -8.10
C HIS A 110 -3.51 0.06 -7.44
N CYS A 111 -3.83 1.30 -7.08
CA CYS A 111 -2.87 2.21 -6.45
C CYS A 111 -2.39 1.67 -5.10
N VAL A 112 -1.09 1.39 -5.00
CA VAL A 112 -0.43 0.92 -3.76
C VAL A 112 -0.06 2.05 -2.81
N TYR A 113 -0.16 3.30 -3.25
CA TYR A 113 0.22 4.50 -2.49
C TYR A 113 -0.96 5.14 -1.74
N GLY A 114 -2.16 4.57 -1.80
CA GLY A 114 -3.34 5.09 -1.10
C GLY A 114 -3.96 6.35 -1.73
N PHE A 115 -3.44 6.84 -2.86
CA PHE A 115 -4.04 7.96 -3.56
C PHE A 115 -5.35 7.54 -4.24
N ARG A 116 -6.44 8.23 -3.91
CA ARG A 116 -7.72 8.17 -4.61
C ARG A 116 -8.02 9.55 -5.18
N ASN A 117 -8.46 9.62 -6.43
CA ASN A 117 -8.92 10.88 -6.99
C ASN A 117 -10.26 11.21 -6.33
N SER A 118 -10.27 12.14 -5.38
CA SER A 118 -11.47 12.66 -4.72
C SER A 118 -12.26 13.54 -5.70
N GLY A 119 -12.72 12.96 -6.80
CA GLY A 119 -13.75 13.56 -7.62
C GLY A 119 -15.05 13.46 -6.85
N VAL A 120 -15.46 14.56 -6.23
CA VAL A 120 -16.87 14.80 -5.92
C VAL A 120 -17.66 14.47 -7.20
N LEU A 121 -18.54 13.48 -7.10
CA LEU A 121 -19.78 13.45 -7.86
C LEU A 121 -20.89 13.84 -6.89
#